data_AF-A0A0C2MRE2-F1
#
_entry.id   AF-A0A0C2MRE2-F1
#
_cell.length_a   1.000
_cell.length_b   1.000
_cell.length_c   1.000
_cell.angle_alpha   90.00
_cell.angle_beta   90.00
_cell.angle_gamma   90.00
#
_symmetry.space_group_name_H-M   'P 1'
#
loop_
_entity.id
_entity.type
_entity.pdbx_description
1 polymer ?
#
loop_
_entity_poly.entity_id
_entity_poly.type
_entity_poly.pdbx_seq_one_letter_code
_entity_poly.pdbx_strand_id
1 'polypeptide(L)'
;MRPRSSNITMILAMNGHNIVNSEAIIGSVNTEVFNAFLTATPKRSRTGVRVHILTIPDNSNFSMHYLPPYSPILNPSEEAFALIKSNVRQSSPPSDTRDLISRMNDATCSVIPRHLENFIMYTE
;
A
#
# COMPACT_ATOMS: atom_id res chain seq x y z
N MET A 1 0.52 32.97 3.18
CA MET A 1 0.18 31.65 2.60
C MET A 1 0.99 30.59 3.33
N ARG A 2 0.36 29.51 3.82
CA ARG A 2 1.12 28.39 4.40
C ARG A 2 1.85 27.68 3.25
N PRO A 3 3.16 27.40 3.34
CA PRO A 3 3.85 26.59 2.36
C PRO A 3 3.09 25.28 2.17
N ARG A 4 2.86 24.87 0.92
CA ARG A 4 2.31 23.55 0.63
C ARG A 4 3.35 22.54 1.12
N SER A 5 3.01 21.72 2.10
CA SER A 5 3.92 20.67 2.60
C SER A 5 4.22 19.67 1.49
N SER A 6 5.42 19.09 1.50
CA SER A 6 5.79 18.04 0.54
C SER A 6 4.77 16.92 0.54
N ASN A 7 4.41 16.43 -0.65
CA ASN A 7 3.54 15.26 -0.77
C ASN A 7 4.26 14.03 -0.23
N ILE A 8 3.55 13.19 0.52
CA ILE A 8 4.04 11.89 1.00
C ILE A 8 3.22 10.81 0.30
N THR A 9 3.90 9.88 -0.35
CA THR A 9 3.31 8.74 -1.05
C THR A 9 3.54 7.48 -0.25
N MET A 10 2.55 6.60 -0.19
CA MET A 10 2.69 5.29 0.43
C MET A 10 2.64 4.21 -0.64
N ILE A 11 3.60 3.29 -0.57
CA ILE A 11 3.57 2.03 -1.29
C ILE A 11 3.37 0.89 -0.30
N LEU A 12 2.52 -0.08 -0.64
CA LEU A 12 2.27 -1.24 0.21
C LEU A 12 2.10 -2.50 -0.63
N ALA A 13 2.46 -3.63 -0.04
CA ALA A 13 2.21 -4.97 -0.51
C ALA A 13 1.47 -5.73 0.59
N MET A 14 0.39 -6.41 0.24
CA MET A 14 -0.42 -7.17 1.18
C MET A 14 -0.81 -8.52 0.58
N ASN A 15 -1.12 -9.48 1.46
CA ASN A 15 -1.76 -10.74 1.12
C ASN A 15 -3.09 -10.85 1.90
N GLY A 16 -3.78 -12.00 1.83
CA GLY A 16 -5.03 -12.20 2.57
C GLY A 16 -4.93 -12.26 4.09
N HIS A 17 -3.71 -12.21 4.64
CA HIS A 17 -3.44 -12.34 6.07
C HIS A 17 -2.83 -11.08 6.69
N ASN A 18 -1.94 -10.38 5.99
CA ASN A 18 -1.30 -9.16 6.50
C ASN A 18 -0.80 -8.23 5.38
N ILE A 19 -0.41 -7.02 5.79
CA ILE A 19 0.52 -6.18 5.03
C ILE A 19 1.91 -6.83 5.13
N VAL A 20 2.45 -7.23 3.99
CA VAL A 20 3.73 -7.94 3.85
C VAL A 20 4.90 -6.96 3.83
N ASN A 21 4.69 -5.79 3.24
CA ASN A 21 5.65 -4.70 3.21
C ASN A 21 4.93 -3.36 3.00
N SER A 22 5.46 -2.27 3.54
CA SER A 22 4.94 -0.93 3.34
C SER A 22 6.01 0.12 3.55
N GLU A 23 5.97 1.19 2.76
CA GLU A 23 6.92 2.29 2.85
C GLU A 23 6.21 3.62 2.58
N ALA A 24 6.46 4.62 3.43
CA ALA A 24 6.01 6.00 3.25
C ALA A 24 7.19 6.88 2.79
N ILE A 25 7.04 7.50 1.62
CA ILE A 25 8.11 8.11 0.84
C ILE A 25 7.76 9.58 0.57
N ILE A 26 8.73 10.46 0.74
CA ILE A 26 8.56 11.88 0.40
C ILE A 26 8.69 12.04 -1.13
N GLY A 27 7.67 12.58 -1.77
CA GLY A 27 7.62 12.75 -3.23
C GLY A 27 6.87 11.61 -3.93
N SER A 28 7.21 11.38 -5.20
CA SER A 28 6.58 10.39 -6.08
C SER A 28 7.37 9.09 -6.16
N VAL A 29 6.69 7.97 -6.36
CA VAL A 29 7.33 6.67 -6.66
C VAL A 29 7.73 6.62 -8.13
N ASN A 30 9.02 6.40 -8.40
CA ASN A 30 9.54 6.12 -9.75
C ASN A 30 9.88 4.62 -9.88
N THR A 31 10.35 4.21 -11.06
CA THR A 31 10.71 2.81 -11.35
C THR A 31 11.81 2.26 -10.43
N GLU A 32 12.80 3.08 -10.07
CA GLU A 32 13.91 2.67 -9.20
C GLU A 32 13.43 2.37 -7.78
N VAL A 33 12.67 3.30 -7.19
CA VAL A 33 12.05 3.16 -5.87
C VAL A 33 11.11 1.96 -5.85
N PHE A 34 10.31 1.78 -6.91
CA PHE A 34 9.40 0.65 -7.02
C PHE A 34 10.14 -0.70 -7.08
N ASN A 35 11.23 -0.79 -7.85
CA ASN A 35 12.04 -2.01 -7.94
C ASN A 35 12.77 -2.32 -6.62
N ALA A 36 13.26 -1.30 -5.92
CA ALA A 36 13.83 -1.46 -4.59
C ALA A 36 12.79 -2.01 -3.60
N PHE A 37 11.58 -1.46 -3.62
CA PHE A 37 10.45 -1.94 -2.82
C PHE A 37 10.11 -3.41 -3.11
N LEU A 38 10.02 -3.80 -4.39
CA LEU A 38 9.77 -5.20 -4.78
C LEU A 38 10.89 -6.14 -4.32
N THR A 39 12.14 -5.69 -4.37
CA THR A 39 13.30 -6.48 -3.94
C THR A 39 13.33 -6.67 -2.42
N ALA A 40 12.95 -5.64 -1.66
CA ALA A 40 12.84 -5.68 -0.20
C ALA A 40 11.63 -6.47 0.29
N THR A 41 10.58 -6.60 -0.53
CA THR A 41 9.36 -7.32 -0.16
C THR A 41 9.64 -8.81 0.00
N PRO A 42 9.42 -9.41 1.19
CA PRO A 42 9.73 -10.81 1.42
C PRO A 42 8.89 -11.72 0.52
N LYS A 43 9.57 -12.65 -0.17
CA LYS A 43 8.99 -13.59 -1.15
C LYS A 43 8.09 -14.68 -0.52
N ARG A 44 7.54 -14.43 0.67
CA ARG A 44 6.78 -15.43 1.41
C ARG A 44 5.35 -15.51 0.90
N SER A 45 5.05 -16.69 0.35
CA SER A 45 3.75 -17.20 -0.07
C SER A 45 3.35 -16.87 -1.51
N ARG A 46 2.93 -17.94 -2.19
CA ARG A 46 2.45 -18.03 -3.58
C ARG A 46 1.08 -17.35 -3.79
N THR A 47 0.85 -16.24 -3.10
CA THR A 47 -0.40 -15.48 -3.16
C THR A 47 -0.16 -14.26 -4.01
N GLY A 48 -0.87 -14.19 -5.13
CA GLY A 48 -0.75 -13.13 -6.11
C GLY A 48 -0.80 -11.76 -5.47
N VAL A 49 0.33 -11.07 -5.48
CA VAL A 49 0.37 -9.66 -5.10
C VAL A 49 -0.39 -8.92 -6.18
N ARG A 50 -1.59 -8.41 -5.84
CA ARG A 50 -2.35 -7.52 -6.71
C ARG A 50 -1.64 -6.16 -6.73
N VAL A 51 -0.65 -6.04 -7.60
CA VAL A 51 0.08 -4.79 -7.84
C VAL A 51 -0.73 -3.96 -8.85
N HIS A 52 -1.13 -2.76 -8.46
CA HIS A 52 -1.70 -1.78 -9.39
C HIS A 52 -0.58 -0.97 -10.08
N ILE A 53 0.36 -1.62 -10.80
CA ILE A 53 1.38 -0.94 -11.65
C ILE A 53 1.71 -1.80 -12.89
N LEU A 54 2.01 -1.09 -13.98
CA LEU A 54 2.17 -1.50 -15.39
C LEU A 54 3.15 -2.65 -15.71
N THR A 55 4.08 -3.01 -14.83
CA THR A 55 5.15 -3.97 -15.15
C THR A 55 5.74 -4.60 -13.89
N ILE A 56 5.82 -5.92 -13.89
CA ILE A 56 6.55 -6.71 -12.90
C ILE A 56 7.86 -7.16 -13.57
N PRO A 57 9.03 -7.11 -12.90
CA PRO A 57 10.27 -7.66 -13.46
C PRO A 57 10.11 -9.15 -13.79
N ASP A 58 10.56 -9.58 -14.97
CA ASP A 58 10.42 -10.95 -15.50
C ASP A 58 10.97 -12.06 -14.57
N ASN A 59 11.86 -11.70 -13.64
CA ASN A 59 12.48 -12.63 -12.68
C ASN A 59 11.89 -12.56 -11.26
N SER A 60 10.67 -12.04 -11.12
CA SER A 60 10.00 -11.98 -9.82
C SER A 60 9.07 -13.19 -9.61
N ASN A 61 8.88 -13.60 -8.36
CA ASN A 61 7.90 -14.64 -7.99
C ASN A 61 6.48 -14.06 -7.85
N PHE A 62 6.21 -12.87 -8.38
CA PHE A 62 4.92 -12.21 -8.29
C PHE A 62 4.07 -12.54 -9.52
N SER A 63 2.81 -12.92 -9.32
CA SER A 63 1.83 -13.04 -10.40
C SER A 63 1.07 -11.73 -10.56
N MET A 64 1.08 -11.15 -11.76
CA MET A 64 0.26 -9.99 -12.08
C MET A 64 -1.17 -10.45 -12.33
N HIS A 65 -2.11 -9.96 -11.52
CA HIS A 65 -3.53 -10.10 -11.80
C HIS A 65 -4.01 -8.86 -12.53
N TYR A 66 -4.51 -9.04 -13.74
CA TYR A 66 -5.07 -7.94 -14.51
C TYR A 66 -6.36 -7.45 -13.86
N LEU A 67 -6.47 -6.13 -13.68
CA LEU A 67 -7.70 -5.46 -13.31
C LEU A 67 -8.17 -4.64 -14.51
N PRO A 68 -9.47 -4.62 -14.83
CA PRO A 68 -10.00 -3.74 -15.86
C PRO A 68 -9.66 -2.26 -15.53
N PRO A 69 -9.46 -1.40 -16.54
CA PRO A 69 -9.23 0.01 -16.32
C PRO A 69 -10.33 0.63 -15.45
N TYR A 70 -9.95 1.58 -14.58
CA TYR A 70 -10.89 2.31 -13.71
C TYR A 70 -11.78 1.43 -12.82
N SER A 71 -11.28 0.26 -12.39
CA SER A 71 -12.03 -0.67 -11.52
C SER A 71 -11.46 -0.73 -10.09
N PRO A 72 -11.48 0.38 -9.32
CA PRO A 72 -10.94 0.40 -7.96
C PRO A 72 -11.69 -0.56 -7.02
N ILE A 73 -12.97 -0.83 -7.28
CA ILE A 73 -13.79 -1.75 -6.48
C ILE A 73 -13.30 -3.20 -6.53
N LEU A 74 -12.52 -3.56 -7.56
CA LEU A 74 -11.93 -4.90 -7.72
C LEU A 74 -10.51 -4.99 -7.13
N ASN A 75 -10.00 -3.87 -6.60
CA ASN A 75 -8.68 -3.80 -6.00
C ASN A 75 -8.78 -3.79 -4.46
N PRO A 76 -8.47 -4.90 -3.78
CA PRO A 76 -8.59 -4.98 -2.32
C PRO A 76 -7.65 -4.00 -1.60
N SER A 77 -6.59 -3.50 -2.27
CA SER A 77 -5.73 -2.47 -1.68
C SER A 77 -6.41 -1.11 -1.50
N GLU A 78 -7.47 -0.79 -2.26
CA GLU A 78 -8.22 0.46 -2.10
C GLU A 78 -8.89 0.55 -0.72
N GLU A 79 -9.47 -0.56 -0.26
CA GLU A 79 -10.06 -0.67 1.09
C GLU A 79 -8.99 -0.59 2.18
N ALA A 80 -7.84 -1.24 1.98
CA ALA A 80 -6.71 -1.10 2.90
C ALA A 80 -6.24 0.36 3.01
N PHE A 81 -6.11 1.07 1.88
CA PHE A 81 -5.78 2.49 1.88
C PHE A 81 -6.88 3.34 2.53
N ALA A 82 -8.16 3.01 2.36
CA ALA A 82 -9.26 3.71 3.02
C ALA A 82 -9.16 3.60 4.55
N LEU A 83 -8.90 2.39 5.06
CA LEU A 83 -8.70 2.13 6.48
C LEU A 83 -7.46 2.87 7.04
N ILE A 84 -6.31 2.77 6.36
CA ILE A 84 -5.09 3.48 6.76
C ILE A 84 -5.33 4.99 6.80
N LYS A 85 -5.94 5.57 5.75
CA LYS A 85 -6.28 6.99 5.70
C LYS A 85 -7.22 7.39 6.84
N SER A 86 -8.21 6.57 7.17
CA SER A 86 -9.14 6.83 8.27
C SER A 86 -8.36 6.94 9.60
N ASN A 87 -7.47 5.98 9.89
CA ASN A 87 -6.71 5.96 11.13
C ASN A 87 -5.73 7.14 11.23
N VAL A 88 -5.04 7.48 10.14
CA VAL A 88 -4.15 8.65 10.10
C VAL A 88 -4.94 9.94 10.34
N ARG A 89 -6.17 10.07 9.82
CA ARG A 89 -7.01 11.27 9.95
C ARG A 89 -7.73 11.40 11.29
N GLN A 90 -8.00 10.29 11.98
CA GLN A 90 -8.61 10.31 13.31
C GLN A 90 -7.66 10.88 14.37
N SER A 91 -6.35 10.79 14.11
CA SER A 91 -5.34 11.47 14.93
C SER A 91 -5.38 12.99 14.74
N SER A 92 -4.80 13.76 15.68
CA SER A 92 -4.64 15.21 15.54
C SER A 92 -3.92 15.57 14.23
N PRO A 93 -3.98 16.81 13.72
CA PRO A 93 -3.18 17.18 12.56
C PRO A 93 -1.69 16.80 12.76
N PRO A 94 -1.01 16.20 11.76
CA PRO A 94 0.40 15.88 11.88
C PRO A 94 1.21 17.15 12.15
N SER A 95 2.16 17.05 13.07
CA SER A 95 3.03 18.15 13.47
C SER A 95 4.02 18.50 12.38
N ASP A 96 4.59 17.48 11.73
CA ASP A 96 5.52 17.61 10.61
C ASP A 96 5.49 16.37 9.69
N THR A 97 6.36 16.37 8.67
CA THR A 97 6.49 15.27 7.70
C THR A 97 6.89 13.94 8.35
N ARG A 98 7.76 13.95 9.37
CA ARG A 98 8.23 12.73 10.03
C ARG A 98 7.13 12.13 10.90
N ASP A 99 6.38 12.98 11.58
CA ASP A 99 5.19 12.59 12.33
C ASP A 99 4.15 11.96 11.40
N LEU A 100 3.88 12.56 10.24
CA LEU A 100 2.97 11.95 9.25
C LEU A 100 3.49 10.58 8.75
N ILE A 101 4.78 10.46 8.44
CA ILE A 101 5.39 9.17 8.03
C ILE A 101 5.23 8.12 9.14
N SER A 102 5.53 8.47 10.40
CA SER A 102 5.38 7.56 11.53
C SER A 102 3.93 7.09 11.64
N ARG A 103 2.96 8.01 11.62
CA ARG A 103 1.54 7.68 11.72
C ARG A 103 1.05 6.81 10.56
N MET A 104 1.55 7.06 9.34
CA MET A 104 1.24 6.22 8.18
C MET A 104 1.76 4.79 8.37
N ASN A 105 2.98 4.64 8.88
CA ASN A 105 3.56 3.33 9.19
C ASN A 105 2.78 2.65 10.32
N ASP A 106 2.47 3.34 11.41
CA ASP A 106 1.72 2.80 12.55
C ASP A 106 0.30 2.38 12.14
N ALA A 107 -0.34 3.13 11.24
CA ALA A 107 -1.67 2.82 10.73
C ALA A 107 -1.70 1.50 9.92
N THR A 108 -0.57 1.06 9.34
CA THR A 108 -0.51 -0.26 8.67
C THR A 108 -0.72 -1.40 9.65
N CYS A 109 -0.28 -1.26 10.90
CA CYS A 109 -0.49 -2.27 11.94
C CYS A 109 -1.96 -2.45 12.32
N SER A 110 -2.84 -1.51 11.93
CA SER A 110 -4.29 -1.62 12.14
C SER A 110 -5.00 -2.49 11.10
N VAL A 111 -4.32 -2.89 10.03
CA VAL A 111 -4.85 -3.77 9.00
C VAL A 111 -4.67 -5.22 9.45
N ILE A 112 -5.64 -5.74 10.19
CA ILE A 112 -5.65 -7.10 10.73
C ILE A 112 -6.12 -8.13 9.68
N PRO A 113 -5.80 -9.44 9.84
CA PRO A 113 -6.20 -10.49 8.90
C PRO A 113 -7.69 -10.48 8.54
N ARG A 114 -8.57 -10.27 9.53
CA ARG A 114 -10.02 -10.20 9.31
C ARG A 114 -10.44 -9.08 8.35
N HIS A 115 -9.73 -7.95 8.35
CA HIS A 115 -10.00 -6.88 7.39
C HIS A 115 -9.61 -7.34 5.97
N LEU A 116 -8.49 -8.04 5.83
CA LEU A 116 -7.97 -8.49 4.54
C LEU A 116 -8.80 -9.63 3.93
N GLU A 117 -9.25 -10.58 4.74
CA GLU A 117 -10.22 -11.59 4.31
C GLU A 117 -11.49 -10.94 3.76
N ASN A 118 -12.04 -9.95 4.47
CA ASN A 118 -13.18 -9.19 4.01
C ASN A 118 -12.87 -8.46 2.69
N PHE A 119 -11.73 -7.78 2.58
CA PHE A 119 -11.36 -7.04 1.36
C PHE A 119 -11.23 -7.96 0.16
N ILE A 120 -10.68 -9.17 0.33
CA ILE A 120 -10.56 -10.14 -0.75
C ILE A 120 -11.95 -10.69 -1.14
N MET A 121 -12.77 -11.07 -0.16
CA MET A 121 -14.12 -11.63 -0.41
C MET A 121 -15.03 -10.69 -1.21
N TYR A 122 -14.90 -9.37 -1.07
CA TYR A 122 -15.70 -8.41 -1.84
C TYR A 122 -15.13 -8.07 -3.22
N THR A 123 -13.97 -8.64 -3.59
CA THR A 123 -13.26 -8.36 -4.85
C THR A 123 -13.12 -9.60 -5.75
N GLU A 124 -13.73 -10.73 -5.35
CA GLU A 124 -13.95 -11.94 -6.15
C GLU A 124 -15.40 -12.00 -6.64
#